data_AF-A0A0D5Y0V0-F1
#
_entry.id   AF-A0A0D5Y0V0-F1
#
_cell.length_a   1.000
_cell.length_b   1.000
_cell.length_c   1.000
_cell.angle_alpha   90.00
_cell.angle_beta   90.00
_cell.angle_gamma   90.00
#
_symmetry.space_group_name_H-M   'P 1'
#
loop_
_entity.id
_entity.type
_entity.pdbx_description
1 polymer ?
#
loop_
_entity_poly.entity_id
_entity_poly.type
_entity_poly.pdbx_seq_one_letter_code
_entity_poly.pdbx_strand_id
1 'polypeptide(L)'
;MLDFKELNKDGKDFELLIRELLFSKGYRVYWSGVGPDGGRDLVCIEERQSFFAPDKKRWLIQCKHNAHSGKSVGVEDLDDIVDSCTQHDATGFILACSTQPSSAVVNRLESITNNPRNDITAIYWDYVFIEQALSCASLWRIAQRFFPVSAESTTWKVYATESPNHWVVNYKGYYFHLANRIGSYHEHHFDSVSQRIFEIESLEMPERHFIRVRSIYFDDKNGGYTWYLDYMYPNGESPQYSSAQLKHYLGDGYALGDGQFYSFDVKLRAYLQFSDHYDPDHYDYYTPYMHSYLYGLEREGNWDDHEEAYKSDEELKKKLEAGKAASFDRLVAKFSEISFLRLIRASNARMEDLDKFHLQRNWSDLIFSLDIDTDRFFSAWFLFDVKSVDDFHQLISYIPQHVLYNFRLTKAYIYVPGDDNRSRLDSGEDEYLFELTMSIHPAELSNKFTAREKLNEYFELAIRSIDAFQEK
;
A
#
# COMPACT_ATOMS: atom_id res chain seq x y z
N MET A 1 -2.75 22.34 8.49
CA MET A 1 -2.05 23.59 8.22
C MET A 1 -0.59 23.23 8.06
N LEU A 2 0.09 23.72 7.01
CA LEU A 2 1.49 23.37 6.78
C LEU A 2 2.39 24.05 7.83
N ASP A 3 3.28 23.31 8.47
CA ASP A 3 4.21 23.84 9.47
C ASP A 3 5.55 24.21 8.80
N PHE A 4 5.75 25.51 8.58
CA PHE A 4 6.98 26.02 7.99
C PHE A 4 8.24 25.78 8.84
N LYS A 5 8.12 25.32 10.09
CA LYS A 5 9.26 24.91 10.92
C LYS A 5 9.86 23.57 10.49
N GLU A 6 9.18 22.79 9.65
CA GLU A 6 9.74 21.56 9.08
C GLU A 6 10.90 21.81 8.13
N LEU A 7 10.97 23.00 7.53
CA LEU A 7 12.07 23.41 6.65
C LEU A 7 13.33 23.70 7.47
N ASN A 8 14.51 23.41 6.89
CA ASN A 8 15.77 23.72 7.54
C ASN A 8 15.92 25.22 7.84
N LYS A 9 16.51 25.51 9.01
CA LYS A 9 16.70 26.87 9.53
C LYS A 9 17.62 27.74 8.65
N ASP A 10 18.43 27.12 7.79
CA ASP A 10 19.35 27.82 6.88
C ASP A 10 18.66 28.47 5.67
N GLY A 11 17.36 28.22 5.46
CA GLY A 11 16.54 28.87 4.44
C GLY A 11 16.60 28.22 3.06
N LYS A 12 17.54 27.30 2.82
CA LYS A 12 17.73 26.68 1.49
C LYS A 12 16.54 25.86 1.03
N ASP A 13 15.92 25.11 1.95
CA ASP A 13 14.73 24.33 1.63
C ASP A 13 13.54 25.23 1.28
N PHE A 14 13.47 26.42 1.88
CA PHE A 14 12.43 27.40 1.56
C PHE A 14 12.66 28.01 0.16
N GLU A 15 13.90 28.31 -0.20
CA GLU A 15 14.23 28.75 -1.56
C GLU A 15 13.89 27.66 -2.61
N LEU A 16 14.26 26.41 -2.33
CA LEU A 16 13.91 25.26 -3.16
C LEU A 16 12.39 25.10 -3.30
N LEU A 17 11.64 25.23 -2.20
CA LEU A 17 10.18 25.18 -2.22
C LEU A 17 9.58 26.22 -3.18
N ILE A 18 10.02 27.48 -3.08
CA ILE A 18 9.52 28.56 -3.94
C ILE A 18 9.90 28.31 -5.41
N ARG A 19 11.10 27.78 -5.66
CA ARG A 19 11.54 27.40 -7.00
C ARG A 19 10.65 26.33 -7.61
N GLU A 20 10.39 25.24 -6.88
CA GLU A 20 9.57 24.12 -7.35
C GLU A 20 8.10 24.55 -7.57
N LEU A 21 7.58 25.43 -6.71
CA LEU A 21 6.25 26.03 -6.87
C LEU A 21 6.15 26.79 -8.20
N LEU A 22 7.13 27.65 -8.48
CA LEU A 22 7.17 28.45 -9.71
C LEU A 22 7.36 27.59 -10.96
N PHE A 23 8.21 26.56 -10.91
CA PHE A 23 8.36 25.60 -12.00
C PHE A 23 7.05 24.87 -12.30
N SER A 24 6.35 24.41 -11.25
CA SER A 24 5.06 23.72 -11.42
C SER A 24 3.93 24.62 -11.93
N LYS A 25 4.10 25.95 -11.85
CA LYS A 25 3.21 26.94 -12.49
C LYS A 25 3.59 27.25 -13.95
N GLY A 26 4.66 26.65 -14.47
CA GLY A 26 5.11 26.80 -15.86
C GLY A 26 6.07 27.97 -16.09
N TYR A 27 6.62 28.57 -15.04
CA TYR A 27 7.59 29.67 -15.17
C TYR A 27 9.02 29.16 -15.34
N ARG A 28 9.89 29.98 -15.97
CA ARG A 28 11.32 29.64 -16.11
C ARG A 28 12.09 30.27 -14.95
N VAL A 29 12.64 29.44 -14.06
CA VAL A 29 13.35 29.88 -12.86
C VAL A 29 14.83 29.55 -12.94
N TYR A 30 15.68 30.47 -12.51
CA TYR A 30 17.13 30.36 -12.49
C TYR A 30 17.67 30.73 -11.11
N TRP A 31 18.74 30.06 -10.68
CA TRP A 31 19.51 30.47 -9.49
C TRP A 31 20.32 31.73 -9.80
N SER A 32 20.48 32.59 -8.81
CA SER A 32 21.33 33.79 -8.88
C SER A 32 22.84 33.50 -8.82
N GLY A 33 23.27 32.24 -8.60
CA GLY A 33 24.67 31.82 -8.51
C GLY A 33 25.18 31.75 -7.06
N VAL A 34 26.18 30.88 -6.79
CA VAL A 34 26.76 30.71 -5.44
C VAL A 34 27.99 31.60 -5.29
N GLY A 35 27.84 32.74 -4.60
CA GLY A 35 28.89 33.73 -4.33
C GLY A 35 28.47 34.72 -3.24
N PRO A 36 29.37 35.59 -2.73
CA PRO A 36 29.08 36.52 -1.63
C PRO A 36 28.28 37.74 -2.11
N ASP A 37 27.07 37.52 -2.64
CA ASP A 37 26.31 38.54 -3.36
C ASP A 37 24.93 38.83 -2.75
N GLY A 38 24.77 40.04 -2.23
CA GLY A 38 23.59 40.92 -2.38
C GLY A 38 22.17 40.40 -2.13
N GLY A 39 21.99 39.29 -1.41
CA GLY A 39 20.70 38.81 -0.89
C GLY A 39 19.65 38.40 -1.92
N ARG A 40 20.05 37.97 -3.13
CA ARG A 40 19.14 37.49 -4.18
C ARG A 40 19.14 35.97 -4.23
N ASP A 41 17.95 35.35 -4.29
CA ASP A 41 17.85 33.89 -4.23
C ASP A 41 17.44 33.28 -5.59
N LEU A 42 16.44 33.84 -6.27
CA LEU A 42 15.95 33.32 -7.56
C LEU A 42 15.63 34.43 -8.58
N VAL A 43 15.81 34.11 -9.87
CA VAL A 43 15.34 34.92 -11.00
C VAL A 43 14.28 34.12 -11.77
N CYS A 44 13.10 34.70 -11.95
CA CYS A 44 11.99 34.06 -12.65
C CYS A 44 11.60 34.85 -13.90
N ILE A 45 11.41 34.16 -15.02
CA ILE A 45 10.89 34.73 -16.27
C ILE A 45 9.46 34.24 -16.45
N GLU A 46 8.54 35.20 -16.40
CA GLU A 46 7.14 35.03 -16.74
C GLU A 46 6.98 35.34 -18.23
N GLU A 47 6.65 34.34 -19.05
CA GLU A 47 6.32 34.52 -20.46
C GLU A 47 4.81 34.72 -20.59
N ARG A 48 4.36 35.91 -21.00
CA ARG A 48 2.91 36.17 -21.15
C ARG A 48 2.55 36.06 -22.62
N GLN A 49 1.75 35.04 -22.90
CA GLN A 49 1.15 34.86 -24.22
C GLN A 49 0.05 35.88 -24.40
N SER A 50 0.29 36.87 -25.25
CA SER A 50 -0.71 37.86 -25.64
C SER A 50 -1.03 37.67 -27.11
N PHE A 51 -2.31 37.82 -27.45
CA PHE A 51 -2.79 37.78 -28.83
C PHE A 51 -2.11 38.84 -29.72
N PHE A 52 -1.65 39.95 -29.14
CA PHE A 52 -1.06 41.07 -29.88
C PHE A 52 0.45 40.93 -30.05
N ALA A 53 1.17 40.59 -28.99
CA ALA A 53 2.62 40.36 -29.02
C ALA A 53 3.03 39.59 -27.75
N PRO A 54 3.82 38.50 -27.86
CA PRO A 54 4.36 37.84 -26.68
C PRO A 54 5.29 38.81 -25.94
N ASP A 55 5.13 38.90 -24.62
CA ASP A 55 6.03 39.66 -23.75
C ASP A 55 6.67 38.75 -22.70
N LYS A 56 7.74 39.26 -22.08
CA LYS A 56 8.40 38.57 -20.97
C LYS A 56 8.57 39.56 -19.84
N LYS A 57 8.23 39.14 -18.63
CA LYS A 57 8.50 39.89 -17.40
C LYS A 57 9.52 39.13 -16.56
N ARG A 58 10.59 39.81 -16.18
CA ARG A 58 11.63 39.27 -15.30
C ARG A 58 11.35 39.69 -13.87
N TRP A 59 11.29 38.71 -12.99
CA TRP A 59 11.02 38.84 -11.57
C TRP A 59 12.26 38.45 -10.75
N LEU A 60 12.69 39.33 -9.85
CA LEU A 60 13.61 38.96 -8.78
C LEU A 60 12.82 38.43 -7.60
N ILE A 61 13.27 37.32 -7.04
CA ILE A 61 12.63 36.70 -5.88
C ILE A 61 13.65 36.64 -4.76
N GLN A 62 13.28 37.23 -3.64
CA GLN A 62 14.01 37.16 -2.39
C GLN A 62 13.20 36.34 -1.39
N CYS A 63 13.82 35.33 -0.81
CA CYS A 63 13.25 34.38 0.12
C CYS A 63 13.73 34.70 1.54
N LYS A 64 12.80 34.85 2.49
CA LYS A 64 13.11 35.09 3.90
C LYS A 64 12.43 34.05 4.78
N HIS A 65 13.25 33.19 5.37
CA HIS A 65 12.79 32.08 6.20
C HIS A 65 12.91 32.39 7.70
N ASN A 66 11.83 32.93 8.30
CA ASN A 66 11.80 33.32 9.72
C ASN A 66 10.93 32.41 10.61
N ALA A 67 10.35 31.33 10.08
CA ALA A 67 9.39 30.46 10.78
C ALA A 67 9.88 29.93 12.15
N HIS A 68 11.16 29.57 12.25
CA HIS A 68 11.78 29.13 13.52
C HIS A 68 11.83 30.22 14.60
N SER A 69 11.95 31.49 14.20
CA SER A 69 12.00 32.63 15.11
C SER A 69 10.62 33.22 15.41
N GLY A 70 9.64 32.99 14.53
CA GLY A 70 8.32 33.62 14.57
C GLY A 70 8.32 35.12 14.31
N LYS A 71 9.47 35.73 14.00
CA LYS A 71 9.58 37.17 13.73
C LYS A 71 9.09 37.51 12.33
N SER A 72 8.36 38.61 12.22
CA SER A 72 8.05 39.20 10.93
C SER A 72 9.31 39.66 10.20
N VAL A 73 9.25 39.71 8.86
CA VAL A 73 10.36 40.23 8.03
C VAL A 73 10.46 41.75 8.19
N GLY A 74 11.63 42.22 8.60
CA GLY A 74 11.98 43.62 8.80
C GLY A 74 12.47 44.31 7.52
N VAL A 75 12.63 45.63 7.58
CA VAL A 75 13.16 46.42 6.45
C VAL A 75 14.67 46.17 6.29
N GLU A 76 15.35 45.96 7.41
CA GLU A 76 16.75 45.58 7.53
C GLU A 76 17.07 44.22 6.92
N ASP A 77 16.06 43.37 6.75
CA ASP A 77 16.22 42.05 6.11
C ASP A 77 16.23 42.15 4.58
N LEU A 78 15.90 43.31 4.01
CA LEU A 78 15.78 43.54 2.57
C LEU A 78 16.86 44.46 2.03
N ASP A 79 17.47 44.05 0.93
CA ASP A 79 18.45 44.86 0.19
C ASP A 79 17.79 46.06 -0.50
N ASP A 80 18.58 46.83 -1.26
CA ASP A 80 18.03 47.84 -2.14
C ASP A 80 17.32 47.18 -3.33
N ILE A 81 15.99 47.09 -3.23
CA ILE A 81 15.12 46.46 -4.23
C ILE A 81 15.24 47.15 -5.59
N VAL A 82 15.31 48.49 -5.63
CA VAL A 82 15.30 49.25 -6.88
C VAL A 82 16.61 49.07 -7.63
N ASP A 83 17.73 49.18 -6.91
CA ASP A 83 19.06 48.96 -7.47
C ASP A 83 19.23 47.50 -7.90
N SER A 84 18.72 46.55 -7.10
CA SER A 84 18.79 45.12 -7.42
C SER A 84 18.01 44.77 -8.67
N CYS A 85 16.79 45.30 -8.82
CA CYS A 85 15.97 45.16 -10.03
C CYS A 85 16.65 45.77 -11.25
N THR A 86 17.23 46.97 -11.10
CA THR A 86 17.93 47.66 -12.20
C THR A 86 19.17 46.89 -12.67
N GLN A 87 19.97 46.36 -11.74
CA GLN A 87 21.16 45.56 -12.06
C GLN A 87 20.84 44.28 -12.85
N HIS A 88 19.65 43.71 -12.65
CA HIS A 88 19.24 42.45 -13.28
C HIS A 88 18.22 42.63 -14.38
N ASP A 89 17.95 43.88 -14.80
CA ASP A 89 16.97 44.20 -15.84
C ASP A 89 15.60 43.54 -15.54
N ALA A 90 15.20 43.65 -14.27
CA ALA A 90 13.96 43.08 -13.74
C ALA A 90 12.95 44.18 -13.42
N THR A 91 11.74 44.04 -13.94
CA THR A 91 10.61 44.96 -13.71
C THR A 91 9.61 44.38 -12.70
N GLY A 92 9.98 43.28 -12.05
CA GLY A 92 9.22 42.62 -11.00
C GLY A 92 10.10 42.23 -9.81
N PHE A 93 9.55 42.34 -8.61
CA PHE A 93 10.15 41.88 -7.37
C PHE A 93 9.11 41.13 -6.52
N ILE A 94 9.51 39.98 -5.97
CA ILE A 94 8.69 39.18 -5.05
C ILE A 94 9.49 38.93 -3.78
N LEU A 95 8.94 39.35 -2.64
CA LEU A 95 9.39 38.90 -1.33
C LEU A 95 8.60 37.65 -0.93
N ALA A 96 9.20 36.47 -1.04
CA ALA A 96 8.63 35.25 -0.49
C ALA A 96 9.06 35.09 0.97
N CYS A 97 8.13 34.91 1.90
CA CYS A 97 8.43 34.84 3.32
C CYS A 97 7.64 33.74 4.04
N SER A 98 8.31 32.97 4.90
CA SER A 98 7.68 31.90 5.70
C SER A 98 6.95 32.42 6.95
N THR A 99 6.82 33.75 7.06
CA THR A 99 6.08 34.48 8.10
C THR A 99 5.41 35.68 7.42
N GLN A 100 4.84 36.61 8.20
CA GLN A 100 4.28 37.85 7.67
C GLN A 100 5.37 38.93 7.50
N PRO A 101 5.34 39.74 6.43
CA PRO A 101 6.15 40.95 6.37
C PRO A 101 5.66 41.99 7.39
N SER A 102 6.57 42.82 7.91
CA SER A 102 6.17 43.96 8.76
C SER A 102 5.43 45.03 7.94
N SER A 103 4.60 45.86 8.61
CA SER A 103 3.90 46.97 7.94
C SER A 103 4.86 47.94 7.25
N ALA A 104 6.07 48.12 7.78
CA ALA A 104 7.09 48.96 7.16
C ALA A 104 7.59 48.37 5.83
N VAL A 105 7.75 47.05 5.75
CA VAL A 105 8.09 46.34 4.50
C VAL A 105 6.96 46.45 3.48
N VAL A 106 5.71 46.22 3.90
CA VAL A 106 4.55 46.33 2.99
C VAL A 106 4.47 47.74 2.41
N ASN A 107 4.54 48.78 3.25
CA ASN A 107 4.55 50.17 2.82
C ASN A 107 5.71 50.47 1.85
N ARG A 108 6.90 49.87 2.07
CA ARG A 108 8.07 50.02 1.17
C ARG A 108 7.80 49.40 -0.20
N LEU A 109 7.25 48.19 -0.25
CA LEU A 109 6.90 47.49 -1.50
C LEU A 109 5.82 48.25 -2.28
N GLU A 110 4.77 48.72 -1.60
CA GLU A 110 3.73 49.54 -2.21
C GLU A 110 4.28 50.88 -2.73
N SER A 111 5.17 51.52 -1.99
CA SER A 111 5.81 52.77 -2.41
C SER A 111 6.68 52.58 -3.66
N ILE A 112 7.35 51.44 -3.80
CA ILE A 112 8.11 51.10 -5.02
C ILE A 112 7.14 50.92 -6.19
N THR A 113 6.11 50.09 -6.03
CA THR A 113 5.12 49.79 -7.07
C THR A 113 4.36 51.03 -7.55
N ASN A 114 4.08 51.97 -6.64
CA ASN A 114 3.32 53.19 -6.95
C ASN A 114 4.22 54.36 -7.41
N ASN A 115 5.54 54.19 -7.51
CA ASN A 115 6.45 55.26 -7.88
C ASN A 115 6.47 55.44 -9.41
N PRO A 116 5.98 56.57 -9.96
CA PRO A 116 5.94 56.80 -11.40
C PRO A 116 7.33 56.96 -12.04
N ARG A 117 8.40 57.02 -11.24
CA ARG A 117 9.79 57.16 -11.72
C ARG A 117 10.47 55.82 -11.98
N ASN A 118 9.89 54.70 -11.55
CA ASN A 118 10.39 53.36 -11.85
C ASN A 118 9.24 52.50 -12.42
N ASP A 119 9.58 51.49 -13.21
CA ASP A 119 8.62 50.53 -13.77
C ASP A 119 8.77 49.17 -13.07
N ILE A 120 8.76 49.19 -11.73
CA ILE A 120 8.98 47.99 -10.91
C ILE A 120 7.70 47.63 -10.18
N THR A 121 7.21 46.42 -10.39
CA THR A 121 6.12 45.85 -9.57
C THR A 121 6.71 45.04 -8.42
N ALA A 122 6.54 45.50 -7.18
CA ALA A 122 7.02 44.83 -5.99
C ALA A 122 5.84 44.26 -5.16
N ILE A 123 5.83 42.94 -4.97
CA ILE A 123 4.81 42.21 -4.22
C ILE A 123 5.45 41.31 -3.15
N TYR A 124 4.63 40.75 -2.26
CA TYR A 124 5.07 39.74 -1.30
C TYR A 124 4.16 38.51 -1.35
N TRP A 125 4.75 37.37 -1.01
CA TRP A 125 4.06 36.10 -0.73
C TRP A 125 4.36 35.72 0.71
N ASP A 126 3.36 35.80 1.57
CA ASP A 126 3.45 35.34 2.95
C ASP A 126 3.17 33.84 3.06
N TYR A 127 3.33 33.30 4.27
CA TYR A 127 3.08 31.88 4.53
C TYR A 127 1.65 31.44 4.18
N VAL A 128 0.66 32.35 4.30
CA VAL A 128 -0.75 32.05 4.02
C VAL A 128 -0.96 31.90 2.51
N PHE A 129 -0.43 32.84 1.72
CA PHE A 129 -0.46 32.76 0.27
C PHE A 129 0.24 31.51 -0.23
N ILE A 130 1.43 31.21 0.31
CA ILE A 130 2.20 30.02 -0.09
C ILE A 130 1.42 28.74 0.26
N GLU A 131 0.85 28.65 1.47
CA GLU A 131 0.02 27.51 1.86
C GLU A 131 -1.21 27.34 0.96
N GLN A 132 -1.90 28.42 0.63
CA GLN A 132 -3.05 28.39 -0.28
C GLN A 132 -2.64 27.99 -1.70
N ALA A 133 -1.51 28.50 -2.20
CA ALA A 133 -0.98 28.14 -3.50
C ALA A 133 -0.64 26.65 -3.58
N LEU A 134 -0.07 26.09 -2.50
CA LEU A 134 0.24 24.66 -2.37
C LEU A 134 -1.01 23.78 -2.16
N SER A 135 -2.12 24.37 -1.70
CA SER A 135 -3.38 23.67 -1.40
C SER A 135 -4.23 23.39 -2.64
N CYS A 136 -3.60 22.91 -3.71
CA CYS A 136 -4.28 22.41 -4.91
C CYS A 136 -3.67 21.09 -5.37
N ALA A 137 -4.43 20.31 -6.14
CA ALA A 137 -4.01 18.99 -6.64
C ALA A 137 -2.59 19.00 -7.23
N SER A 138 -2.29 19.96 -8.12
CA SER A 138 -1.03 19.98 -8.85
C SER A 138 0.19 20.37 -8.01
N LEU A 139 -0.02 21.04 -6.86
CA LEU A 139 1.05 21.52 -5.99
C LEU A 139 1.11 20.82 -4.63
N TRP A 140 0.10 20.01 -4.27
CA TRP A 140 0.10 19.31 -2.98
C TRP A 140 1.27 18.34 -2.83
N ARG A 141 1.75 17.75 -3.93
CA ARG A 141 2.99 16.95 -3.96
C ARG A 141 4.21 17.73 -3.45
N ILE A 142 4.30 19.02 -3.79
CA ILE A 142 5.37 19.90 -3.33
C ILE A 142 5.21 20.10 -1.82
N ALA A 143 3.97 20.28 -1.34
CA ALA A 143 3.69 20.36 0.09
C ALA A 143 4.15 19.09 0.83
N GLN A 144 3.90 17.90 0.28
CA GLN A 144 4.32 16.63 0.89
C GLN A 144 5.85 16.48 0.95
N ARG A 145 6.56 16.92 -0.09
CA ARG A 145 8.03 16.87 -0.12
C ARG A 145 8.66 17.77 0.93
N PHE A 146 8.17 18.99 1.07
CA PHE A 146 8.78 20.03 1.91
C PHE A 146 8.20 20.09 3.33
N PHE A 147 7.01 19.53 3.55
CA PHE A 147 6.32 19.49 4.84
C PHE A 147 5.76 18.08 5.12
N PRO A 148 6.60 17.03 5.12
CA PRO A 148 6.13 15.65 5.22
C PRO A 148 5.25 15.39 6.44
N VAL A 149 5.52 16.00 7.59
CA VAL A 149 4.79 15.76 8.84
C VAL A 149 3.43 16.46 8.80
N SER A 150 3.37 17.75 8.48
CA SER A 150 2.11 18.51 8.47
C SER A 150 1.26 18.25 7.21
N ALA A 151 1.86 17.72 6.14
CA ALA A 151 1.16 17.27 4.94
C ALA A 151 0.62 15.83 5.05
N GLU A 152 1.12 15.00 5.98
CA GLU A 152 0.56 13.70 6.40
C GLU A 152 -0.76 13.87 7.18
N SER A 153 -1.68 14.63 6.60
CA SER A 153 -3.03 14.78 7.11
C SER A 153 -3.82 13.49 6.89
N THR A 154 -4.46 12.99 7.95
CA THR A 154 -5.52 11.96 7.88
C THR A 154 -6.83 12.51 7.34
N THR A 155 -6.92 13.82 7.10
CA THR A 155 -8.04 14.44 6.41
C THR A 155 -7.89 14.29 4.90
N TRP A 156 -8.94 13.81 4.26
CA TRP A 156 -9.07 13.70 2.80
C TRP A 156 -8.98 15.07 2.13
N LYS A 157 -8.11 15.18 1.12
CA LYS A 157 -8.06 16.33 0.23
C LYS A 157 -8.41 15.88 -1.18
N VAL A 158 -9.64 16.19 -1.58
CA VAL A 158 -10.18 15.81 -2.88
C VAL A 158 -10.31 17.05 -3.75
N TYR A 159 -9.77 16.96 -4.96
CA TYR A 159 -9.80 18.02 -5.95
C TYR A 159 -10.58 17.52 -7.16
N ALA A 160 -11.64 18.24 -7.52
CA ALA A 160 -12.38 17.98 -8.76
C ALA A 160 -11.48 18.26 -9.98
N THR A 161 -11.63 17.43 -11.00
CA THR A 161 -11.03 17.68 -12.32
C THR A 161 -12.07 18.31 -13.25
N GLU A 162 -11.70 18.56 -14.50
CA GLU A 162 -12.65 18.97 -15.55
C GLU A 162 -13.69 17.86 -15.86
N SER A 163 -13.44 16.62 -15.44
CA SER A 163 -14.36 15.49 -15.59
C SER A 163 -15.18 15.29 -14.29
N PRO A 164 -16.52 15.16 -14.36
CA PRO A 164 -17.42 15.19 -13.19
C PRO A 164 -17.32 13.98 -12.25
N ASN A 165 -16.73 12.88 -12.72
CA ASN A 165 -16.57 11.60 -12.04
C ASN A 165 -15.10 11.25 -11.79
N HIS A 166 -14.18 12.20 -12.00
CA HIS A 166 -12.74 12.02 -11.79
C HIS A 166 -12.21 13.07 -10.83
N TRP A 167 -11.40 12.61 -9.89
CA TRP A 167 -10.80 13.44 -8.86
C TRP A 167 -9.31 13.13 -8.72
N VAL A 168 -8.58 14.09 -8.18
CA VAL A 168 -7.25 13.89 -7.63
C VAL A 168 -7.36 13.92 -6.12
N VAL A 169 -6.81 12.91 -5.46
CA VAL A 169 -6.94 12.70 -4.02
C VAL A 169 -5.57 12.73 -3.38
N ASN A 170 -5.49 13.41 -2.24
CA ASN A 170 -4.38 13.31 -1.32
C ASN A 170 -4.86 12.84 0.06
N TYR A 171 -4.23 11.78 0.56
CA TYR A 171 -4.58 11.16 1.83
C TYR A 171 -3.35 10.43 2.40
N LYS A 172 -2.97 10.72 3.66
CA LYS A 172 -1.82 10.09 4.34
C LYS A 172 -0.53 10.02 3.50
N GLY A 173 -0.15 11.11 2.83
CA GLY A 173 1.07 11.11 2.00
C GLY A 173 0.93 10.46 0.61
N TYR A 174 -0.20 9.83 0.29
CA TYR A 174 -0.49 9.30 -1.04
C TYR A 174 -1.11 10.37 -1.95
N TYR A 175 -0.64 10.42 -3.19
CA TYR A 175 -1.23 11.18 -4.30
C TYR A 175 -1.75 10.19 -5.35
N PHE A 176 -3.06 10.17 -5.60
CA PHE A 176 -3.66 9.24 -6.56
C PHE A 176 -4.90 9.81 -7.26
N HIS A 177 -5.22 9.24 -8.42
CA HIS A 177 -6.48 9.50 -9.09
C HIS A 177 -7.60 8.65 -8.51
N LEU A 178 -8.78 9.23 -8.37
CA LEU A 178 -10.00 8.50 -8.02
C LEU A 178 -11.01 8.70 -9.14
N ALA A 179 -11.55 7.62 -9.68
CA ALA A 179 -12.47 7.68 -10.80
C ALA A 179 -13.64 6.72 -10.59
N ASN A 180 -14.84 7.21 -10.88
CA ASN A 180 -16.04 6.38 -10.94
C ASN A 180 -16.44 6.15 -12.38
N ARG A 181 -17.04 5.00 -12.67
CA ARG A 181 -17.59 4.73 -13.99
C ARG A 181 -18.69 5.73 -14.39
N ILE A 182 -19.61 6.05 -13.47
CA ILE A 182 -20.79 6.88 -13.71
C ILE A 182 -20.99 7.90 -12.59
N GLY A 183 -20.92 7.47 -11.33
CA GLY A 183 -21.32 8.26 -10.16
C GLY A 183 -20.45 9.50 -9.91
N SER A 184 -21.05 10.60 -9.48
CA SER A 184 -20.36 11.88 -9.20
C SER A 184 -20.06 12.11 -7.71
N TYR A 185 -20.26 11.11 -6.86
CA TYR A 185 -19.98 11.19 -5.42
C TYR A 185 -18.77 10.34 -5.07
N HIS A 186 -17.80 10.90 -4.36
CA HIS A 186 -16.53 10.22 -4.05
C HIS A 186 -16.40 9.82 -2.56
N GLU A 187 -17.21 10.41 -1.68
CA GLU A 187 -17.08 10.25 -0.22
C GLU A 187 -17.33 8.81 0.24
N HIS A 188 -18.14 8.04 -0.49
CA HIS A 188 -18.48 6.67 -0.13
C HIS A 188 -17.33 5.67 -0.30
N HIS A 189 -16.22 6.07 -0.93
CA HIS A 189 -15.04 5.22 -1.08
C HIS A 189 -14.09 5.29 0.11
N PHE A 190 -14.18 6.35 0.92
CA PHE A 190 -13.12 6.69 1.87
C PHE A 190 -12.84 5.59 2.89
N ASP A 191 -13.88 4.93 3.42
CA ASP A 191 -13.70 3.84 4.38
C ASP A 191 -12.97 2.65 3.72
N SER A 192 -13.47 2.17 2.58
CA SER A 192 -12.84 1.11 1.77
C SER A 192 -11.38 1.44 1.43
N VAL A 193 -11.12 2.65 0.92
CA VAL A 193 -9.79 3.10 0.52
C VAL A 193 -8.86 3.23 1.72
N SER A 194 -9.33 3.76 2.85
CA SER A 194 -8.54 3.88 4.07
C SER A 194 -8.10 2.51 4.60
N GLN A 195 -9.00 1.52 4.57
CA GLN A 195 -8.73 0.16 5.01
C GLN A 195 -7.71 -0.54 4.09
N ARG A 196 -7.83 -0.38 2.77
CA ARG A 196 -6.86 -0.94 1.81
C ARG A 196 -5.48 -0.30 1.94
N ILE A 197 -5.42 1.02 2.15
CA ILE A 197 -4.15 1.72 2.40
C ILE A 197 -3.50 1.21 3.69
N PHE A 198 -4.29 1.01 4.77
CA PHE A 198 -3.78 0.42 6.01
C PHE A 198 -3.17 -0.97 5.79
N GLU A 199 -3.82 -1.82 4.98
CA GLU A 199 -3.28 -3.14 4.66
C GLU A 199 -1.98 -3.07 3.84
N ILE A 200 -1.90 -2.14 2.87
CA ILE A 200 -0.67 -1.87 2.12
C ILE A 200 0.46 -1.42 3.07
N GLU A 201 0.17 -0.51 4.00
CA GLU A 201 1.13 -0.01 5.00
C GLU A 201 1.55 -1.09 6.02
N SER A 202 0.73 -2.12 6.23
CA SER A 202 1.03 -3.23 7.15
C SER A 202 1.99 -4.27 6.59
N LEU A 203 2.31 -4.20 5.29
CA LEU A 203 3.26 -5.11 4.65
C LEU A 203 4.69 -4.82 5.15
N GLU A 204 5.37 -5.87 5.61
CA GLU A 204 6.78 -5.77 5.99
C GLU A 204 7.67 -5.60 4.76
N MET A 205 8.24 -4.42 4.59
CA MET A 205 9.07 -4.06 3.44
C MET A 205 10.51 -3.76 3.89
N PRO A 206 11.53 -4.00 3.02
CA PRO A 206 12.89 -3.60 3.32
C PRO A 206 13.02 -2.09 3.46
N GLU A 207 14.11 -1.62 4.06
CA GLU A 207 14.37 -0.18 4.14
C GLU A 207 14.34 0.43 2.73
N ARG A 208 13.65 1.56 2.56
CA ARG A 208 13.53 2.31 1.29
C ARG A 208 12.69 1.62 0.20
N HIS A 209 12.11 0.47 0.46
CA HIS A 209 11.06 -0.11 -0.38
C HIS A 209 9.71 0.46 0.05
N PHE A 210 8.83 0.76 -0.91
CA PHE A 210 7.49 1.27 -0.61
C PHE A 210 6.53 1.04 -1.76
N ILE A 211 5.23 1.03 -1.46
CA ILE A 211 4.16 0.96 -2.46
C ILE A 211 3.55 2.34 -2.65
N ARG A 212 3.30 2.71 -3.90
CA ARG A 212 2.52 3.90 -4.27
C ARG A 212 1.21 3.52 -4.91
N VAL A 213 0.13 4.08 -4.39
CA VAL A 213 -1.18 4.06 -5.05
C VAL A 213 -1.17 5.12 -6.14
N ARG A 214 -1.43 4.73 -7.38
CA ARG A 214 -1.46 5.63 -8.55
C ARG A 214 -2.87 6.06 -8.92
N SER A 215 -3.79 5.10 -8.90
CA SER A 215 -5.20 5.35 -9.17
C SER A 215 -6.08 4.31 -8.50
N ILE A 216 -7.33 4.67 -8.29
CA ILE A 216 -8.43 3.83 -7.84
C ILE A 216 -9.61 4.11 -8.76
N TYR A 217 -10.02 3.10 -9.51
CA TYR A 217 -11.22 3.14 -10.32
C TYR A 217 -12.32 2.32 -9.67
N PHE A 218 -13.54 2.84 -9.65
CA PHE A 218 -14.72 2.14 -9.15
C PHE A 218 -15.75 1.92 -10.25
N ASP A 219 -16.00 0.64 -10.55
CA ASP A 219 -17.09 0.20 -11.42
C ASP A 219 -18.40 0.13 -10.61
N ASP A 220 -19.04 1.29 -10.42
CA ASP A 220 -20.32 1.42 -9.71
C ASP A 220 -21.45 0.53 -10.26
N LYS A 221 -21.35 0.08 -11.52
CA LYS A 221 -22.31 -0.84 -12.14
C LYS A 221 -22.16 -2.27 -11.62
N ASN A 222 -20.92 -2.69 -11.35
CA ASN A 222 -20.58 -4.07 -10.99
C ASN A 222 -20.11 -4.21 -9.53
N GLY A 223 -19.93 -3.11 -8.80
CA GLY A 223 -19.51 -3.12 -7.39
C GLY A 223 -18.05 -3.54 -7.20
N GLY A 224 -17.17 -3.12 -8.12
CA GLY A 224 -15.76 -3.54 -8.12
C GLY A 224 -14.79 -2.36 -8.16
N TYR A 225 -13.68 -2.49 -7.43
CA TYR A 225 -12.54 -1.60 -7.50
C TYR A 225 -11.43 -2.16 -8.40
N THR A 226 -10.75 -1.26 -9.09
CA THR A 226 -9.45 -1.52 -9.72
C THR A 226 -8.42 -0.57 -9.14
N TRP A 227 -7.43 -1.13 -8.46
CA TRP A 227 -6.34 -0.42 -7.81
C TRP A 227 -5.08 -0.52 -8.66
N TYR A 228 -4.42 0.61 -8.86
CA TYR A 228 -3.18 0.69 -9.60
C TYR A 228 -2.04 0.99 -8.64
N LEU A 229 -1.14 0.02 -8.47
CA LEU A 229 -0.06 0.07 -7.50
C LEU A 229 1.30 0.00 -8.20
N ASP A 230 2.25 0.77 -7.70
CA ASP A 230 3.66 0.60 -8.02
C ASP A 230 4.41 0.17 -6.77
N TYR A 231 5.10 -0.97 -6.83
CA TYR A 231 6.13 -1.32 -5.86
C TYR A 231 7.44 -0.65 -6.28
N MET A 232 7.82 0.39 -5.54
CA MET A 232 9.07 1.12 -5.70
C MET A 232 10.20 0.47 -4.88
N TYR A 233 11.34 0.18 -5.53
CA TYR A 233 12.55 -0.34 -4.88
C TYR A 233 13.83 0.31 -5.42
N PRO A 234 14.91 0.43 -4.64
CA PRO A 234 16.16 1.02 -5.10
C PRO A 234 16.76 0.27 -6.31
N ASN A 235 17.29 1.03 -7.27
CA ASN A 235 18.00 0.44 -8.40
C ASN A 235 19.24 -0.33 -7.92
N GLY A 236 19.42 -1.55 -8.43
CA GLY A 236 20.47 -2.48 -8.00
C GLY A 236 20.01 -3.48 -6.93
N GLU A 237 18.83 -3.27 -6.35
CA GLU A 237 18.18 -4.23 -5.45
C GLU A 237 17.12 -5.05 -6.19
N SER A 238 16.59 -6.07 -5.53
CA SER A 238 15.49 -6.90 -6.02
C SER A 238 14.24 -6.69 -5.15
N PRO A 239 13.04 -6.65 -5.75
CA PRO A 239 11.81 -6.51 -4.97
C PRO A 239 11.61 -7.70 -4.04
N GLN A 240 11.23 -7.46 -2.78
CA GLN A 240 10.93 -8.53 -1.80
C GLN A 240 9.72 -9.36 -2.20
N TYR A 241 8.75 -8.72 -2.86
CA TYR A 241 7.51 -9.32 -3.31
C TYR A 241 7.39 -9.17 -4.81
N SER A 242 6.98 -10.26 -5.47
CA SER A 242 6.56 -10.21 -6.88
C SER A 242 5.19 -9.54 -7.03
N SER A 243 4.83 -9.21 -8.27
CA SER A 243 3.49 -8.68 -8.55
C SER A 243 2.40 -9.67 -8.15
N ALA A 244 2.56 -10.96 -8.46
CA ALA A 244 1.62 -12.00 -8.07
C ALA A 244 1.48 -12.16 -6.55
N GLN A 245 2.58 -12.06 -5.79
CA GLN A 245 2.54 -12.13 -4.33
C GLN A 245 1.77 -10.95 -3.74
N LEU A 246 2.02 -9.72 -4.21
CA LEU A 246 1.27 -8.55 -3.74
C LEU A 246 -0.22 -8.66 -4.06
N LYS A 247 -0.58 -9.04 -5.29
CA LYS A 247 -1.98 -9.29 -5.68
C LYS A 247 -2.64 -10.31 -4.75
N HIS A 248 -1.93 -11.41 -4.48
CA HIS A 248 -2.42 -12.47 -3.60
C HIS A 248 -2.65 -11.99 -2.16
N TYR A 249 -1.67 -11.29 -1.56
CA TYR A 249 -1.80 -10.76 -0.20
C TYR A 249 -2.93 -9.73 -0.06
N LEU A 250 -3.14 -8.91 -1.10
CA LEU A 250 -4.19 -7.88 -1.11
C LEU A 250 -5.58 -8.43 -1.47
N GLY A 251 -5.70 -9.73 -1.79
CA GLY A 251 -6.97 -10.38 -2.09
C GLY A 251 -7.51 -10.12 -3.50
N ASP A 252 -6.62 -10.01 -4.49
CA ASP A 252 -6.98 -9.82 -5.90
C ASP A 252 -7.98 -10.87 -6.41
N GLY A 253 -9.06 -10.40 -7.03
CA GLY A 253 -10.13 -11.21 -7.58
C GLY A 253 -11.20 -11.65 -6.58
N TYR A 254 -11.12 -11.21 -5.33
CA TYR A 254 -12.09 -11.58 -4.29
C TYR A 254 -12.90 -10.38 -3.79
N ALA A 255 -14.09 -10.69 -3.25
CA ALA A 255 -14.83 -9.75 -2.42
C ALA A 255 -14.22 -9.75 -1.00
N LEU A 256 -14.00 -8.57 -0.44
CA LEU A 256 -13.32 -8.41 0.86
C LEU A 256 -14.33 -8.04 1.96
N GLY A 257 -13.86 -7.64 3.14
CA GLY A 257 -14.70 -7.48 4.35
C GLY A 257 -15.83 -6.46 4.22
N ASP A 258 -15.75 -5.55 3.26
CA ASP A 258 -16.78 -4.55 2.93
C ASP A 258 -17.78 -5.03 1.86
N GLY A 259 -17.64 -6.27 1.37
CA GLY A 259 -18.48 -6.87 0.35
C GLY A 259 -18.17 -6.41 -1.08
N GLN A 260 -17.13 -5.59 -1.29
CA GLN A 260 -16.75 -5.10 -2.62
C GLN A 260 -15.69 -6.00 -3.25
N PHE A 261 -15.72 -6.13 -4.57
CA PHE A 261 -14.71 -6.85 -5.33
C PHE A 261 -13.48 -5.98 -5.57
N TYR A 262 -12.28 -6.55 -5.43
CA TYR A 262 -11.03 -5.83 -5.66
C TYR A 262 -10.19 -6.50 -6.73
N SER A 263 -9.67 -5.68 -7.64
CA SER A 263 -8.64 -6.05 -8.60
C SER A 263 -7.43 -5.12 -8.45
N PHE A 264 -6.24 -5.68 -8.57
CA PHE A 264 -4.97 -4.97 -8.39
C PHE A 264 -4.10 -5.12 -9.64
N ASP A 265 -3.82 -3.98 -10.26
CA ASP A 265 -2.79 -3.81 -11.28
C ASP A 265 -1.50 -3.38 -10.58
N VAL A 266 -0.51 -4.27 -10.53
CA VAL A 266 0.74 -4.06 -9.79
C VAL A 266 1.91 -4.01 -10.77
N LYS A 267 2.74 -2.97 -10.70
CA LYS A 267 4.02 -2.87 -11.41
C LYS A 267 5.18 -2.77 -10.45
N LEU A 268 6.30 -3.40 -10.80
CA LEU A 268 7.55 -3.32 -10.05
C LEU A 268 8.44 -2.24 -10.69
N ARG A 269 8.92 -1.28 -9.88
CA ARG A 269 9.63 -0.09 -10.36
C ARG A 269 10.92 0.14 -9.59
N ALA A 270 12.05 -0.09 -10.26
CA ALA A 270 13.35 0.35 -9.75
C ALA A 270 13.47 1.88 -9.82
N TYR A 271 14.02 2.52 -8.77
CA TYR A 271 14.24 3.97 -8.75
C TYR A 271 15.67 4.36 -8.36
N LEU A 272 16.12 5.53 -8.81
CA LEU A 272 17.44 6.09 -8.52
C LEU A 272 17.31 7.30 -7.58
N GLN A 273 17.47 7.09 -6.27
CA GLN A 273 17.22 8.12 -5.24
C GLN A 273 17.95 9.45 -5.45
N PHE A 274 19.16 9.41 -6.02
CA PHE A 274 20.01 10.58 -6.23
C PHE A 274 19.86 11.24 -7.60
N SER A 275 18.92 10.75 -8.43
CA SER A 275 18.58 11.42 -9.68
C SER A 275 17.83 12.72 -9.38
N ASP A 276 18.16 13.77 -10.11
CA ASP A 276 17.38 15.01 -10.16
C ASP A 276 15.95 14.80 -10.71
N HIS A 277 15.73 13.69 -11.41
CA HIS A 277 14.43 13.22 -11.91
C HIS A 277 13.69 12.31 -10.93
N TYR A 278 14.25 12.03 -9.75
CA TYR A 278 13.62 11.15 -8.77
C TYR A 278 12.51 11.89 -8.01
N ASP A 279 11.29 11.37 -8.17
CA ASP A 279 10.15 11.70 -7.33
C ASP A 279 9.28 10.45 -7.18
N PRO A 280 8.88 10.04 -5.97
CA PRO A 280 7.99 8.89 -5.76
C PRO A 280 6.67 8.97 -6.54
N ASP A 281 6.19 10.18 -6.80
CA ASP A 281 4.96 10.51 -7.52
C ASP A 281 5.27 11.32 -8.79
N HIS A 282 6.41 11.04 -9.43
CA HIS A 282 6.81 11.64 -10.69
C HIS A 282 5.72 11.46 -11.78
N TYR A 283 5.51 12.48 -12.61
CA TYR A 283 4.42 12.50 -13.60
C TYR A 283 4.52 11.36 -14.64
N ASP A 284 5.71 10.81 -14.86
CA ASP A 284 5.93 9.67 -15.78
C ASP A 284 5.20 8.40 -15.32
N TYR A 285 4.88 8.26 -14.04
CA TYR A 285 4.07 7.15 -13.51
C TYR A 285 2.56 7.34 -13.74
N TYR A 286 2.15 8.52 -14.22
CA TYR A 286 0.76 8.91 -14.41
C TYR A 286 0.42 9.15 -15.87
N THR A 287 1.13 10.07 -16.53
CA THR A 287 0.82 10.54 -17.88
C THR A 287 0.58 9.42 -18.89
N PRO A 288 1.40 8.37 -18.98
CA PRO A 288 1.18 7.29 -19.96
C PRO A 288 -0.07 6.45 -19.68
N TYR A 289 -0.52 6.40 -18.42
CA TYR A 289 -1.53 5.46 -17.93
C TYR A 289 -2.84 6.16 -17.55
N MET A 290 -2.97 7.47 -17.77
CA MET A 290 -4.17 8.23 -17.42
C MET A 290 -5.44 7.63 -18.01
N HIS A 291 -5.39 7.10 -19.23
CA HIS A 291 -6.55 6.42 -19.81
C HIS A 291 -6.90 5.14 -19.03
N SER A 292 -5.92 4.28 -18.75
CA SER A 292 -6.14 3.08 -17.92
C SER A 292 -6.72 3.43 -16.55
N TYR A 293 -6.12 4.41 -15.87
CA TYR A 293 -6.50 4.86 -14.53
C TYR A 293 -7.93 5.37 -14.42
N LEU A 294 -8.41 6.10 -15.43
CA LEU A 294 -9.73 6.73 -15.39
C LEU A 294 -10.85 5.80 -15.85
N TYR A 295 -10.53 4.74 -16.59
CA TYR A 295 -11.51 3.84 -17.20
C TYR A 295 -11.44 2.40 -16.72
N GLY A 296 -10.59 2.10 -15.72
CA GLY A 296 -10.50 0.76 -15.14
C GLY A 296 -9.88 -0.28 -16.09
N LEU A 297 -9.00 0.15 -17.01
CA LEU A 297 -8.30 -0.74 -17.92
C LEU A 297 -6.94 -1.14 -17.35
N GLU A 298 -6.43 -2.31 -17.71
CA GLU A 298 -5.06 -2.71 -17.36
C GLU A 298 -4.04 -1.72 -17.96
N ARG A 299 -2.94 -1.47 -17.26
CA ARG A 299 -1.84 -0.67 -17.79
C ARG A 299 -1.06 -1.46 -18.83
N GLU A 300 -0.70 -0.82 -19.93
CA GLU A 300 0.24 -1.40 -20.88
C GLU A 300 1.58 -1.74 -20.21
N GLY A 301 2.00 -3.00 -20.37
CA GLY A 301 3.27 -3.54 -19.89
C GLY A 301 4.33 -3.58 -20.99
N ASN A 302 5.60 -3.55 -20.59
CA ASN A 302 6.66 -3.99 -21.48
C ASN A 302 6.84 -5.52 -21.37
N TRP A 303 7.73 -6.10 -22.17
CA TRP A 303 7.97 -7.54 -22.15
C TRP A 303 8.43 -8.04 -20.76
N ASP A 304 9.27 -7.26 -20.07
CA ASP A 304 9.75 -7.61 -18.73
C ASP A 304 8.62 -7.65 -17.69
N ASP A 305 7.68 -6.67 -17.74
CA ASP A 305 6.49 -6.63 -16.88
C ASP A 305 5.64 -7.89 -17.08
N HIS A 306 5.40 -8.27 -18.35
CA HIS A 306 4.60 -9.45 -18.68
C HIS A 306 5.30 -10.76 -18.29
N GLU A 307 6.62 -10.84 -18.49
CA GLU A 307 7.40 -12.02 -18.12
C GLU A 307 7.44 -12.19 -16.59
N GLU A 308 7.63 -11.11 -15.84
CA GLU A 308 7.60 -11.12 -14.37
C GLU A 308 6.23 -11.56 -13.85
N ALA A 309 5.14 -10.99 -14.36
CA ALA A 309 3.80 -11.34 -13.93
C ALA A 309 3.46 -12.82 -14.20
N TYR A 310 3.83 -13.32 -15.39
CA TYR A 310 3.61 -14.73 -15.76
C TYR A 310 4.42 -15.69 -14.89
N LYS A 311 5.74 -15.47 -14.79
CA LYS A 311 6.63 -16.36 -14.02
C LYS A 311 6.27 -16.36 -12.54
N SER A 312 6.03 -15.18 -11.97
CA SER A 312 5.74 -15.06 -10.55
C SER A 312 4.38 -15.68 -10.17
N ASP A 313 3.39 -15.64 -11.06
CA ASP A 313 2.10 -16.34 -10.87
C ASP A 313 2.29 -17.86 -10.89
N GLU A 314 3.05 -18.40 -11.84
CA GLU A 314 3.35 -19.84 -11.86
C GLU A 314 4.13 -20.29 -10.61
N GLU A 315 5.14 -19.51 -10.20
CA GLU A 315 5.95 -19.78 -9.01
C GLU A 315 5.10 -19.74 -7.75
N LEU A 316 4.21 -18.74 -7.62
CA LEU A 316 3.31 -18.63 -6.48
C LEU A 316 2.36 -19.82 -6.41
N LYS A 317 1.75 -20.22 -7.52
CA LYS A 317 0.88 -21.41 -7.58
C LYS A 317 1.62 -22.68 -7.14
N LYS A 318 2.84 -22.88 -7.65
CA LYS A 318 3.69 -24.02 -7.26
C LYS A 318 4.03 -23.96 -5.76
N LYS A 319 4.37 -22.78 -5.23
CA LYS A 319 4.69 -22.58 -3.81
C LYS A 319 3.49 -22.89 -2.91
N LEU A 320 2.31 -22.37 -3.24
CA LEU A 320 1.08 -22.61 -2.49
C LEU A 320 0.71 -24.09 -2.50
N GLU A 321 0.80 -24.75 -3.65
CA GLU A 321 0.48 -26.18 -3.76
C GLU A 321 1.48 -27.05 -3.00
N ALA A 322 2.78 -26.75 -3.08
CA ALA A 322 3.80 -27.44 -2.29
C ALA A 322 3.59 -27.22 -0.78
N GLY A 323 3.23 -26.01 -0.38
CA GLY A 323 2.93 -25.66 1.01
C GLY A 323 1.67 -26.35 1.56
N LYS A 324 0.69 -26.69 0.72
CA LYS A 324 -0.59 -27.29 1.14
C LYS A 324 -0.41 -28.63 1.86
N ALA A 325 0.49 -29.48 1.36
CA ALA A 325 0.68 -30.85 1.85
C ALA A 325 1.94 -31.03 2.70
N ALA A 326 2.98 -30.21 2.52
CA ALA A 326 4.30 -30.44 3.12
C ALA A 326 4.29 -30.66 4.65
N SER A 327 3.62 -29.79 5.41
CA SER A 327 3.54 -29.92 6.87
C SER A 327 2.67 -31.10 7.31
N PHE A 328 1.58 -31.35 6.60
CA PHE A 328 0.69 -32.47 6.86
C PHE A 328 1.37 -33.82 6.61
N ASP A 329 2.07 -33.97 5.48
CA ASP A 329 2.76 -35.20 5.11
C ASP A 329 3.89 -35.52 6.09
N ARG A 330 4.61 -34.49 6.58
CA ARG A 330 5.61 -34.67 7.64
C ARG A 330 4.98 -35.12 8.96
N LEU A 331 3.83 -34.58 9.34
CA LEU A 331 3.11 -34.99 10.55
C LEU A 331 2.61 -36.45 10.42
N VAL A 332 2.10 -36.82 9.25
CA VAL A 332 1.73 -38.21 8.92
C VAL A 332 2.91 -39.17 9.06
N ALA A 333 4.07 -38.79 8.52
CA ALA A 333 5.31 -39.56 8.64
C ALA A 333 5.70 -39.73 10.12
N LYS A 334 5.64 -38.66 10.91
CA LYS A 334 5.95 -38.68 12.35
C LYS A 334 5.04 -39.61 13.15
N PHE A 335 3.74 -39.59 12.92
CA PHE A 335 2.83 -40.54 13.55
C PHE A 335 3.16 -42.00 13.17
N SER A 336 3.62 -42.23 11.94
CA SER A 336 3.98 -43.57 11.46
C SER A 336 5.27 -44.12 12.08
N GLU A 337 6.11 -43.28 12.70
CA GLU A 337 7.34 -43.67 13.40
C GLU A 337 7.06 -44.24 14.81
N ILE A 338 5.84 -44.10 15.34
CA ILE A 338 5.50 -44.44 16.72
C ILE A 338 5.09 -45.92 16.82
N SER A 339 5.84 -46.72 17.59
CA SER A 339 5.73 -48.19 17.60
C SER A 339 4.39 -48.75 18.11
N PHE A 340 3.73 -48.07 19.05
CA PHE A 340 2.44 -48.46 19.63
C PHE A 340 1.24 -47.89 18.88
N LEU A 341 1.48 -47.12 17.80
CA LEU A 341 0.48 -46.44 16.99
C LEU A 341 0.51 -47.00 15.57
N ARG A 342 -0.66 -47.36 15.03
CA ARG A 342 -0.81 -47.66 13.61
C ARG A 342 -1.75 -46.63 13.00
N LEU A 343 -1.22 -45.76 12.15
CA LEU A 343 -2.04 -44.83 11.37
C LEU A 343 -2.81 -45.62 10.29
N ILE A 344 -4.13 -45.69 10.44
CA ILE A 344 -5.03 -46.36 9.47
C ILE A 344 -5.32 -45.42 8.31
N ARG A 345 -5.62 -44.16 8.62
CA ARG A 345 -6.04 -43.16 7.62
C ARG A 345 -5.69 -41.76 8.10
N ALA A 346 -5.31 -40.91 7.16
CA ALA A 346 -5.13 -39.48 7.38
C ALA A 346 -5.79 -38.70 6.24
N SER A 347 -6.39 -37.58 6.57
CA SER A 347 -6.99 -36.66 5.59
C SER A 347 -6.68 -35.22 6.00
N ASN A 348 -6.19 -34.43 5.05
CA ASN A 348 -5.87 -33.02 5.26
C ASN A 348 -7.11 -32.16 5.05
N ALA A 349 -7.12 -30.96 5.64
CA ALA A 349 -8.13 -29.95 5.37
C ALA A 349 -8.16 -29.57 3.88
N ARG A 350 -9.34 -29.26 3.35
CA ARG A 350 -9.57 -28.88 1.94
C ARG A 350 -10.19 -27.49 1.75
N MET A 351 -9.89 -26.55 2.65
CA MET A 351 -10.43 -25.19 2.65
C MET A 351 -10.23 -24.41 1.35
N GLU A 352 -9.18 -24.73 0.59
CA GLU A 352 -8.91 -24.06 -0.70
C GLU A 352 -9.92 -24.39 -1.78
N ASP A 353 -10.66 -25.49 -1.61
CA ASP A 353 -11.68 -25.94 -2.55
C ASP A 353 -13.08 -25.43 -2.22
N LEU A 354 -13.26 -24.73 -1.09
CA LEU A 354 -14.57 -24.29 -0.62
C LEU A 354 -15.26 -23.36 -1.64
N ASP A 355 -14.47 -22.54 -2.33
CA ASP A 355 -14.95 -21.68 -3.41
C ASP A 355 -15.40 -22.47 -4.65
N LYS A 356 -15.05 -23.74 -4.83
CA LYS A 356 -15.55 -24.51 -5.99
C LYS A 356 -17.02 -24.89 -5.83
N PHE A 357 -17.55 -24.89 -4.60
CA PHE A 357 -18.91 -25.33 -4.31
C PHE A 357 -19.99 -24.29 -4.65
N HIS A 358 -19.65 -22.99 -4.74
CA HIS A 358 -20.64 -21.95 -5.04
C HIS A 358 -21.07 -21.92 -6.52
N LEU A 359 -20.27 -22.48 -7.42
CA LEU A 359 -20.51 -22.43 -8.88
C LEU A 359 -21.28 -23.66 -9.41
N GLN A 360 -21.35 -24.75 -8.64
CA GLN A 360 -21.83 -26.03 -9.14
C GLN A 360 -23.19 -26.40 -8.56
N ARG A 361 -24.11 -26.82 -9.45
CA ARG A 361 -25.43 -27.32 -9.05
C ARG A 361 -25.38 -28.75 -8.53
N ASN A 362 -24.44 -29.57 -9.01
CA ASN A 362 -24.25 -30.94 -8.56
C ASN A 362 -22.96 -31.06 -7.74
N TRP A 363 -23.09 -31.11 -6.41
CA TRP A 363 -21.94 -31.26 -5.53
C TRP A 363 -21.37 -32.68 -5.53
N SER A 364 -22.12 -33.71 -5.94
CA SER A 364 -21.61 -35.08 -5.99
C SER A 364 -20.47 -35.25 -6.99
N ASP A 365 -20.62 -34.68 -8.19
CA ASP A 365 -19.56 -34.71 -9.22
C ASP A 365 -18.32 -33.94 -8.76
N LEU A 366 -18.54 -32.81 -8.06
CA LEU A 366 -17.46 -31.99 -7.52
C LEU A 366 -16.69 -32.72 -6.41
N ILE A 367 -17.39 -33.33 -5.44
CA ILE A 367 -16.77 -34.09 -4.35
C ILE A 367 -15.97 -35.26 -4.92
N PHE A 368 -16.52 -35.99 -5.89
CA PHE A 368 -15.84 -37.12 -6.53
C PHE A 368 -14.59 -36.68 -7.29
N SER A 369 -14.66 -35.57 -8.05
CA SER A 369 -13.51 -35.07 -8.82
C SER A 369 -12.40 -34.47 -7.96
N LEU A 370 -12.73 -33.90 -6.80
CA LEU A 370 -11.76 -33.29 -5.89
C LEU A 370 -11.19 -34.27 -4.85
N ASP A 371 -11.70 -35.50 -4.81
CA ASP A 371 -11.35 -36.54 -3.82
C ASP A 371 -11.46 -36.01 -2.38
N ILE A 372 -12.55 -35.30 -2.09
CA ILE A 372 -12.77 -34.73 -0.76
C ILE A 372 -13.39 -35.80 0.13
N ASP A 373 -12.65 -36.16 1.19
CA ASP A 373 -13.24 -36.89 2.32
C ASP A 373 -14.31 -36.01 2.96
N THR A 374 -15.54 -36.49 2.85
CA THR A 374 -16.77 -35.79 3.18
C THR A 374 -16.64 -34.98 4.47
N ASP A 375 -16.86 -33.67 4.35
CA ASP A 375 -17.09 -32.69 5.42
C ASP A 375 -15.85 -32.04 6.08
N ARG A 376 -14.63 -32.32 5.61
CA ARG A 376 -13.38 -31.89 6.28
C ARG A 376 -12.68 -30.69 5.61
N PHE A 377 -13.40 -29.57 5.48
CA PHE A 377 -12.81 -28.35 4.90
C PHE A 377 -11.80 -27.66 5.82
N PHE A 378 -12.06 -27.61 7.12
CA PHE A 378 -11.32 -26.76 8.08
C PHE A 378 -10.46 -27.53 9.08
N SER A 379 -10.38 -28.86 8.95
CA SER A 379 -9.70 -29.71 9.91
C SER A 379 -8.93 -30.83 9.23
N ALA A 380 -7.74 -31.14 9.73
CA ALA A 380 -7.10 -32.41 9.45
C ALA A 380 -7.64 -33.50 10.38
N TRP A 381 -7.67 -34.73 9.88
CA TRP A 381 -8.23 -35.88 10.58
C TRP A 381 -7.31 -37.09 10.43
N PHE A 382 -7.12 -37.81 11.52
CA PHE A 382 -6.28 -38.99 11.62
C PHE A 382 -7.06 -40.10 12.34
N LEU A 383 -6.98 -41.32 11.83
CA LEU A 383 -7.53 -42.52 12.45
C LEU A 383 -6.39 -43.46 12.83
N PHE A 384 -6.34 -43.81 14.11
CA PHE A 384 -5.30 -44.67 14.68
C PHE A 384 -5.88 -45.96 15.23
N ASP A 385 -5.15 -47.04 15.03
CA ASP A 385 -5.23 -48.28 15.81
C ASP A 385 -4.10 -48.27 16.85
N VAL A 386 -4.48 -48.32 18.12
CA VAL A 386 -3.62 -48.06 19.27
C VAL A 386 -3.43 -49.33 20.08
N LYS A 387 -2.17 -49.77 20.23
CA LYS A 387 -1.82 -50.95 21.02
C LYS A 387 -1.70 -50.64 22.51
N SER A 388 -1.21 -49.45 22.85
CA SER A 388 -1.03 -48.99 24.23
C SER A 388 -1.79 -47.69 24.44
N VAL A 389 -2.94 -47.77 25.11
CA VAL A 389 -3.81 -46.63 25.36
C VAL A 389 -3.15 -45.61 26.30
N ASP A 390 -2.38 -46.08 27.28
CA ASP A 390 -1.68 -45.22 28.23
C ASP A 390 -0.57 -44.41 27.55
N ASP A 391 0.28 -45.07 26.74
CA ASP A 391 1.33 -44.39 25.97
C ASP A 391 0.74 -43.40 24.96
N PHE A 392 -0.42 -43.76 24.37
CA PHE A 392 -1.13 -42.86 23.47
C PHE A 392 -1.69 -41.63 24.18
N HIS A 393 -2.30 -41.78 25.36
CA HIS A 393 -2.71 -40.61 26.14
C HIS A 393 -1.53 -39.75 26.58
N GLN A 394 -0.38 -40.37 26.89
CA GLN A 394 0.85 -39.64 27.17
C GLN A 394 1.32 -38.86 25.94
N LEU A 395 1.37 -39.47 24.75
CA LEU A 395 1.68 -38.79 23.49
C LEU A 395 0.74 -37.60 23.23
N ILE A 396 -0.56 -37.83 23.33
CA ILE A 396 -1.58 -36.80 23.10
C ILE A 396 -1.42 -35.62 24.07
N SER A 397 -0.95 -35.85 25.31
CA SER A 397 -0.70 -34.77 26.28
C SER A 397 0.43 -33.81 25.88
N TYR A 398 1.31 -34.19 24.95
CA TYR A 398 2.36 -33.33 24.41
C TYR A 398 1.85 -32.43 23.27
N ILE A 399 0.78 -32.83 22.57
CA ILE A 399 0.19 -32.02 21.51
C ILE A 399 -0.46 -30.79 22.15
N PRO A 400 -0.10 -29.56 21.73
CA PRO A 400 -0.61 -28.37 22.39
C PRO A 400 -2.06 -28.06 21.97
N GLN A 401 -2.77 -27.41 22.89
CA GLN A 401 -4.08 -26.81 22.67
C GLN A 401 -4.07 -25.34 23.09
N HIS A 402 -4.80 -24.53 22.35
CA HIS A 402 -5.04 -23.12 22.62
C HIS A 402 -6.45 -22.74 22.14
N VAL A 403 -6.95 -21.55 22.50
CA VAL A 403 -8.24 -21.08 21.99
C VAL A 403 -8.25 -20.91 20.46
N LEU A 404 -7.07 -20.65 19.87
CA LEU A 404 -6.89 -20.39 18.43
C LEU A 404 -6.61 -21.65 17.60
N TYR A 405 -6.11 -22.72 18.21
CA TYR A 405 -5.83 -23.99 17.56
C TYR A 405 -6.06 -25.12 18.57
N ASN A 406 -6.80 -26.14 18.17
CA ASN A 406 -7.21 -27.19 19.08
C ASN A 406 -7.28 -28.53 18.37
N PHE A 407 -7.32 -29.58 19.18
CA PHE A 407 -7.64 -30.91 18.70
C PHE A 407 -8.79 -31.52 19.47
N ARG A 408 -9.51 -32.42 18.81
CA ARG A 408 -10.50 -33.30 19.42
C ARG A 408 -10.02 -34.74 19.26
N LEU A 409 -9.95 -35.46 20.37
CA LEU A 409 -9.71 -36.90 20.38
C LEU A 409 -11.04 -37.62 20.68
N THR A 410 -11.41 -38.56 19.81
CA THR A 410 -12.62 -39.37 19.96
C THR A 410 -12.26 -40.85 19.91
N LYS A 411 -12.79 -41.67 20.82
CA LYS A 411 -12.71 -43.13 20.71
C LYS A 411 -13.80 -43.63 19.76
N ALA A 412 -13.43 -44.38 18.74
CA ALA A 412 -14.36 -44.93 17.76
C ALA A 412 -14.78 -46.36 18.14
N TYR A 413 -16.06 -46.67 17.94
CA TYR A 413 -16.63 -48.00 18.05
C TYR A 413 -17.23 -48.38 16.70
N ILE A 414 -16.70 -49.40 16.04
CA ILE A 414 -17.13 -49.81 14.70
C ILE A 414 -18.22 -50.88 14.81
N TYR A 415 -19.33 -50.63 14.13
CA TYR A 415 -20.39 -51.62 13.94
C TYR A 415 -20.41 -52.07 12.49
N VAL A 416 -20.28 -53.37 12.26
CA VAL A 416 -20.34 -53.99 10.93
C VAL A 416 -21.69 -54.66 10.70
N PRO A 417 -22.10 -54.89 9.44
CA PRO A 417 -23.30 -55.68 9.15
C PRO A 417 -23.22 -57.05 9.83
N GLY A 418 -24.27 -57.40 10.55
CA GLY A 418 -24.50 -58.71 11.13
C GLY A 418 -25.66 -59.42 10.42
N ASP A 419 -26.05 -60.56 10.97
CA ASP A 419 -27.20 -61.31 10.45
C ASP A 419 -28.52 -60.56 10.69
N ASP A 420 -29.54 -60.90 9.89
CA ASP A 420 -30.92 -60.40 10.02
C ASP A 420 -31.08 -58.88 9.98
N ASN A 421 -30.33 -58.19 9.12
CA ASN A 421 -30.42 -56.74 8.93
C ASN A 421 -30.08 -55.95 10.22
N ARG A 422 -29.27 -56.53 11.11
CA ARG A 422 -28.78 -55.89 12.33
C ARG A 422 -27.29 -55.57 12.22
N SER A 423 -26.80 -54.77 13.15
CA SER A 423 -25.37 -54.46 13.28
C SER A 423 -24.76 -55.23 14.45
N ARG A 424 -23.51 -55.62 14.32
CA ARG A 424 -22.71 -56.19 15.42
C ARG A 424 -21.49 -55.33 15.67
N LEU A 425 -21.11 -55.19 16.94
CA LEU A 425 -19.87 -54.50 17.29
C LEU A 425 -18.70 -55.31 16.79
N ASP A 426 -17.81 -54.67 16.04
CA ASP A 426 -16.52 -55.21 15.63
C ASP A 426 -15.52 -54.87 16.73
N SER A 427 -15.42 -55.74 17.73
CA SER A 427 -14.51 -55.57 18.87
C SER A 427 -13.56 -56.76 18.94
N GLY A 428 -12.38 -56.62 18.35
CA GLY A 428 -11.23 -57.38 18.83
C GLY A 428 -10.93 -56.94 20.27
N GLU A 429 -10.62 -57.88 21.18
CA GLU A 429 -10.39 -57.57 22.60
C GLU A 429 -9.23 -56.58 22.83
N ASP A 430 -8.36 -56.40 21.83
CA ASP A 430 -7.15 -55.57 21.89
C ASP A 430 -7.10 -54.44 20.82
N GLU A 431 -8.20 -54.16 20.10
CA GLU A 431 -8.23 -53.07 19.10
C GLU A 431 -8.81 -51.78 19.69
N TYR A 432 -7.96 -50.75 19.81
CA TYR A 432 -8.38 -49.43 20.29
C TYR A 432 -8.29 -48.39 19.19
N LEU A 433 -9.44 -48.04 18.62
CA LEU A 433 -9.54 -47.07 17.55
C LEU A 433 -9.77 -45.65 18.09
N PHE A 434 -8.95 -44.72 17.64
CA PHE A 434 -9.06 -43.31 18.00
C PHE A 434 -9.01 -42.41 16.78
N GLU A 435 -9.89 -41.41 16.77
CA GLU A 435 -9.89 -40.32 15.82
C GLU A 435 -9.31 -39.06 16.44
N LEU A 436 -8.26 -38.52 15.84
CA LEU A 436 -7.70 -37.21 16.17
C LEU A 436 -8.12 -36.23 15.08
N THR A 437 -8.87 -35.19 15.44
CA THR A 437 -9.18 -34.06 14.56
C THR A 437 -8.40 -32.85 15.03
N MET A 438 -7.57 -32.26 14.17
CA MET A 438 -6.82 -31.03 14.44
C MET A 438 -7.43 -29.88 13.64
N SER A 439 -7.70 -28.74 14.29
CA SER A 439 -8.36 -27.60 13.66
C SER A 439 -7.85 -26.26 14.18
N ILE A 440 -8.02 -25.23 13.36
CA ILE A 440 -7.79 -23.84 13.71
C ILE A 440 -9.14 -23.14 13.94
N HIS A 441 -9.16 -22.21 14.88
CA HIS A 441 -10.38 -21.50 15.25
C HIS A 441 -10.81 -20.54 14.12
N PRO A 442 -12.13 -20.39 13.86
CA PRO A 442 -12.61 -19.50 12.80
C PRO A 442 -12.16 -18.03 12.88
N ALA A 443 -11.81 -17.55 14.07
CA ALA A 443 -11.26 -16.21 14.26
C ALA A 443 -9.91 -15.97 13.56
N GLU A 444 -9.15 -17.03 13.29
CA GLU A 444 -7.88 -16.99 12.54
C GLU A 444 -8.10 -17.15 11.02
N LEU A 445 -9.33 -17.48 10.59
CA LEU A 445 -9.68 -17.76 9.20
C LEU A 445 -10.07 -16.48 8.45
N SER A 446 -9.15 -15.51 8.35
CA SER A 446 -9.41 -14.29 7.57
C SER A 446 -9.61 -14.59 6.08
N ASN A 447 -8.86 -15.55 5.54
CA ASN A 447 -8.99 -16.07 4.18
C ASN A 447 -8.41 -17.51 4.09
N LYS A 448 -8.64 -18.21 2.97
CA LYS A 448 -8.19 -19.60 2.77
C LYS A 448 -6.66 -19.78 2.81
N PHE A 449 -5.89 -18.74 2.49
CA PHE A 449 -4.42 -18.80 2.45
C PHE A 449 -3.83 -18.67 3.86
N THR A 450 -4.22 -17.63 4.60
CA THR A 450 -3.83 -17.45 6.01
C THR A 450 -4.28 -18.66 6.84
N ALA A 451 -5.46 -19.18 6.56
CA ALA A 451 -5.95 -20.40 7.18
C ALA A 451 -5.03 -21.62 6.93
N ARG A 452 -4.55 -21.83 5.69
CA ARG A 452 -3.59 -22.90 5.41
C ARG A 452 -2.28 -22.69 6.16
N GLU A 453 -1.75 -21.48 6.16
CA GLU A 453 -0.51 -21.16 6.88
C GLU A 453 -0.63 -21.47 8.37
N LYS A 454 -1.71 -21.01 9.03
CA LYS A 454 -1.98 -21.28 10.44
C LYS A 454 -2.18 -22.76 10.75
N LEU A 455 -2.83 -23.50 9.85
CA LEU A 455 -2.99 -24.93 10.02
C LEU A 455 -1.64 -25.67 9.90
N ASN A 456 -0.79 -25.26 8.95
CA ASN A 456 0.56 -25.79 8.80
C ASN A 456 1.44 -25.47 10.01
N GLU A 457 1.40 -24.24 10.53
CA GLU A 457 2.08 -23.86 11.78
C GLU A 457 1.69 -24.79 12.94
N TYR A 458 0.39 -25.14 13.04
CA TYR A 458 -0.07 -26.06 14.06
C TYR A 458 0.46 -27.48 13.86
N PHE A 459 0.56 -27.96 12.62
CA PHE A 459 1.19 -29.25 12.32
C PHE A 459 2.67 -29.26 12.71
N GLU A 460 3.43 -28.21 12.40
CA GLU A 460 4.84 -28.09 12.81
C GLU A 460 5.01 -28.09 14.33
N LEU A 461 4.07 -27.49 15.04
CA LEU A 461 4.08 -27.49 16.49
C LEU A 461 3.81 -28.89 17.04
N ALA A 462 2.84 -29.62 16.47
CA ALA A 462 2.58 -31.00 16.83
C ALA A 462 3.78 -31.94 16.52
N ILE A 463 4.46 -31.74 15.39
CA ILE A 463 5.68 -32.49 15.05
C ILE A 463 6.74 -32.33 16.15
N ARG A 464 7.05 -31.08 16.56
CA ARG A 464 8.03 -30.82 17.62
C ARG A 464 7.63 -31.47 18.96
N SER A 465 6.34 -31.48 19.26
CA SER A 465 5.81 -32.14 20.46
C SER A 465 5.95 -33.66 20.41
N ILE A 466 5.77 -34.27 19.24
CA ILE A 466 5.98 -35.72 19.03
C ILE A 466 7.46 -36.06 19.21
N ASP A 467 8.37 -35.26 18.64
CA ASP A 467 9.81 -35.45 18.81
C ASP A 467 10.21 -35.38 20.29
N ALA A 468 9.69 -34.39 21.04
CA ALA A 468 9.94 -34.27 22.48
C ALA A 468 9.37 -35.44 23.31
N PHE A 469 8.32 -36.11 22.84
CA PHE A 469 7.83 -37.34 23.46
C PHE A 469 8.76 -38.53 23.20
N GLN A 470 9.33 -38.64 21.99
CA GLN A 470 10.23 -39.73 21.61
C GLN A 470 11.63 -39.63 22.24
N GLU A 471 12.06 -38.44 22.65
CA GLU A 471 13.33 -38.22 23.36
C GLU A 471 13.31 -38.64 24.84
N LYS A 472 12.13 -38.94 25.39
CA LYS A 472 11.92 -39.40 26.77
C LYS A 472 11.98 -40.91 26.86
#